data_AF-A0A7W0G310-F1
#
_entry.id   AF-A0A7W0G310-F1
#
_cell.length_a   1.000
_cell.length_b   1.000
_cell.length_c   1.000
_cell.angle_alpha   90.00
_cell.angle_beta   90.00
_cell.angle_gamma   90.00
#
_symmetry.space_group_name_H-M   'P 1'
#
loop_
_entity.id
_entity.type
_entity.pdbx_description
1 polymer ?
#
loop_
_entity_poly.entity_id
_entity_poly.type
_entity_poly.pdbx_seq_one_letter_code
_entity_poly.pdbx_strand_id
1 'polypeptide(L)'
;MTSATEEKTPSQPGRSHERPARHAGAWVEALRRSDVSRLWTELQRLVINHPLVRASHSAGLLVEEGDRGSAYLDMTQELFVTLLAKSRFQHYLDTEMTDSEIECEISQIELTNLLTAELRKRHPESYRLARRISTIIQSSANFRRVDNAGSAGGEDEPHRRLVDRIYGLREWREDKPRRGAQELEQRAHLIPVRQRDTRMVGCTGDAQIIISNSDLEDLIVSVLEACDSPVDVRSLRGLVMSRLPVMDIYLVPIGGGDDDEGKGYEPVDGRENPEQSLLRRESEHEAANFVDEFLRGLHAAVRGKTKQYDRMLGVLWYCYLSPAHITQLEAAARLNVSDSLVSDYRRRIEQQLRALAFREIEEARRFEIALRERVWTLVAVGAEESVAV
;
A
#
# COMPACT_ATOMS: atom_id res chain seq x y z
N MET A 1 69.75 -36.39 -4.89
CA MET A 1 69.72 -36.95 -3.53
C MET A 1 69.53 -35.82 -2.55
N THR A 2 68.30 -35.62 -2.08
CA THR A 2 67.97 -35.09 -0.74
C THR A 2 66.48 -35.30 -0.50
N SER A 3 66.20 -35.88 0.67
CA SER A 3 64.92 -36.29 1.21
C SER A 3 63.95 -35.13 1.40
N ALA A 4 62.68 -35.32 1.03
CA ALA A 4 61.56 -34.49 1.49
C ALA A 4 60.67 -35.37 2.37
N THR A 5 60.65 -35.03 3.65
CA THR A 5 59.84 -35.61 4.73
C THR A 5 58.36 -35.24 4.57
N GLU A 6 57.49 -36.23 4.80
CA GLU A 6 56.04 -36.11 4.90
C GLU A 6 55.62 -35.20 6.07
N GLU A 7 54.68 -34.28 5.83
CA GLU A 7 53.86 -33.69 6.88
C GLU A 7 52.37 -33.98 6.59
N LYS A 8 51.79 -34.80 7.46
CA LYS A 8 50.35 -35.10 7.59
C LYS A 8 49.59 -33.84 8.00
N THR A 9 48.65 -33.40 7.18
CA THR A 9 47.65 -32.38 7.55
C THR A 9 46.55 -33.03 8.41
N PRO A 10 46.23 -32.52 9.61
CA PRO A 10 45.12 -33.05 10.40
C PRO A 10 43.78 -32.54 9.86
N SER A 11 42.85 -33.49 9.70
CA SER A 11 41.44 -33.33 9.36
C SER A 11 40.69 -32.39 10.30
N GLN A 12 40.05 -31.35 9.75
CA GLN A 12 39.09 -30.51 10.47
C GLN A 12 37.81 -31.31 10.79
N PRO A 13 37.29 -31.24 12.03
CA PRO A 13 35.98 -31.79 12.34
C PRO A 13 34.89 -30.86 11.77
N GLY A 14 33.91 -31.46 11.09
CA GLY A 14 32.74 -30.77 10.57
C GLY A 14 31.97 -30.06 11.67
N ARG A 15 31.90 -28.73 11.58
CA ARG A 15 31.01 -27.92 12.42
C ARG A 15 29.59 -28.08 11.90
N SER A 16 28.78 -28.79 12.65
CA SER A 16 27.32 -28.69 12.61
C SER A 16 26.92 -27.23 12.83
N HIS A 17 26.32 -26.62 11.81
CA HIS A 17 25.70 -25.30 11.91
C HIS A 17 24.42 -25.39 12.77
N GLU A 18 24.57 -25.41 14.09
CA GLU A 18 23.47 -25.00 14.97
C GLU A 18 23.32 -23.48 14.84
N ARG A 19 22.27 -23.06 14.13
CA ARG A 19 21.80 -21.68 14.11
C ARG A 19 21.58 -21.23 15.56
N PRO A 20 22.10 -20.08 16.02
CA PRO A 20 21.75 -19.58 17.34
C PRO A 20 20.25 -19.26 17.36
N ALA A 21 19.51 -19.98 18.20
CA ALA A 21 18.09 -19.77 18.40
C ALA A 21 17.85 -18.32 18.81
N ARG A 22 17.14 -17.55 17.97
CA ARG A 22 16.47 -16.33 18.43
C ARG A 22 15.61 -16.76 19.61
N HIS A 23 15.79 -16.13 20.76
CA HIS A 23 14.99 -16.47 21.94
C HIS A 23 13.54 -16.18 21.58
N ALA A 24 12.73 -17.24 21.41
CA ALA A 24 11.30 -17.11 21.19
C ALA A 24 10.70 -16.31 22.37
N GLY A 25 9.70 -15.48 22.08
CA GLY A 25 8.98 -14.77 23.13
C GLY A 25 8.38 -15.76 24.14
N ALA A 26 8.23 -15.38 25.40
CA ALA A 26 7.63 -16.25 26.42
C ALA A 26 6.09 -16.27 26.29
N TRP A 27 5.59 -16.75 25.16
CA TRP A 27 4.18 -16.76 24.76
C TRP A 27 3.32 -17.58 25.73
N VAL A 28 3.72 -18.80 26.05
CA VAL A 28 2.95 -19.72 26.89
C VAL A 28 2.76 -19.14 28.30
N GLU A 29 3.82 -18.55 28.87
CA GLU A 29 3.75 -17.90 30.18
C GLU A 29 2.80 -16.69 30.15
N ALA A 30 2.92 -15.85 29.12
CA ALA A 30 2.07 -14.67 28.94
C ALA A 30 0.59 -15.06 28.75
N LEU A 31 0.31 -16.09 27.97
CA LEU A 31 -1.04 -16.60 27.72
C LEU A 31 -1.67 -17.19 28.99
N ARG A 32 -0.93 -18.03 29.73
CA ARG A 32 -1.42 -18.65 30.98
C ARG A 32 -1.72 -17.63 32.07
N ARG A 33 -0.95 -16.53 32.13
CA ARG A 33 -1.17 -15.42 33.07
C ARG A 33 -2.14 -14.36 32.55
N SER A 34 -2.61 -14.49 31.31
CA SER A 34 -3.40 -13.48 30.62
C SER A 34 -2.74 -12.09 30.64
N ASP A 35 -1.41 -12.06 30.50
CA ASP A 35 -0.60 -10.84 30.50
C ASP A 35 -0.69 -10.15 29.13
N VAL A 36 -1.71 -9.31 28.98
CA VAL A 36 -1.99 -8.58 27.73
C VAL A 36 -0.83 -7.66 27.33
N SER A 37 -0.16 -7.03 28.29
CA SER A 37 0.96 -6.11 28.01
C SER A 37 2.16 -6.85 27.40
N ARG A 38 2.46 -8.05 27.92
CA ARG A 38 3.53 -8.89 27.38
C ARG A 38 3.15 -9.46 26.01
N LEU A 39 1.92 -9.93 25.83
CA LEU A 39 1.42 -10.39 24.53
C LEU A 39 1.49 -9.29 23.47
N TRP A 40 1.08 -8.07 23.82
CA TRP A 40 1.17 -6.92 22.93
C TRP A 40 2.61 -6.64 22.51
N THR A 41 3.54 -6.63 23.46
CA THR A 41 4.96 -6.35 23.20
C THR A 41 5.58 -7.40 22.26
N GLU A 42 5.25 -8.68 22.47
CA GLU A 42 5.71 -9.76 21.59
C GLU A 42 5.09 -9.69 20.20
N LEU A 43 3.79 -9.39 20.08
CA LEU A 43 3.14 -9.19 18.77
C LEU A 43 3.76 -8.01 18.03
N GLN A 44 4.00 -6.89 18.72
CA GLN A 44 4.63 -5.71 18.15
C GLN A 44 6.05 -6.05 17.66
N ARG A 45 6.82 -6.82 18.44
CA ARG A 45 8.14 -7.33 18.02
C ARG A 45 8.03 -8.15 16.74
N LEU A 46 7.05 -9.05 16.63
CA LEU A 46 6.85 -9.85 15.41
C LEU A 46 6.51 -8.98 14.21
N VAL A 47 5.56 -8.07 14.36
CA VAL A 47 5.10 -7.19 13.28
C VAL A 47 6.25 -6.31 12.75
N ILE A 48 7.02 -5.68 13.65
CA ILE A 48 8.15 -4.82 13.28
C ILE A 48 9.25 -5.60 12.56
N ASN A 49 9.56 -6.81 13.03
CA ASN A 49 10.66 -7.60 12.47
C ASN A 49 10.23 -8.47 11.29
N HIS A 50 8.95 -8.49 10.92
CA HIS A 50 8.47 -9.35 9.85
C HIS A 50 8.95 -8.83 8.48
N PRO A 51 9.66 -9.65 7.67
CA PRO A 51 10.24 -9.20 6.40
C PRO A 51 9.22 -8.60 5.43
N LEU A 52 8.03 -9.21 5.32
CA LEU A 52 6.99 -8.72 4.40
C LEU A 52 6.37 -7.41 4.86
N VAL A 53 6.26 -7.22 6.18
CA VAL A 53 5.68 -5.99 6.74
C VAL A 53 6.66 -4.84 6.49
N ARG A 54 7.95 -5.07 6.77
CA ARG A 54 9.01 -4.09 6.50
C ARG A 54 9.09 -3.73 5.02
N ALA A 55 9.09 -4.73 4.12
CA ALA A 55 9.09 -4.50 2.68
C ALA A 55 7.87 -3.67 2.24
N SER A 56 6.67 -4.05 2.70
CA SER A 56 5.43 -3.36 2.34
C SER A 56 5.36 -1.93 2.91
N HIS A 57 5.88 -1.72 4.12
CA HIS A 57 5.99 -0.40 4.75
C HIS A 57 6.97 0.50 3.99
N SER A 58 8.17 -0.02 3.67
CA SER A 58 9.19 0.71 2.90
C SER A 58 8.73 1.07 1.49
N ALA A 59 7.88 0.25 0.88
CA ALA A 59 7.26 0.50 -0.41
C ALA A 59 6.06 1.47 -0.34
N GLY A 60 5.70 1.96 0.84
CA GLY A 60 4.57 2.88 1.04
C GLY A 60 3.20 2.22 0.88
N LEU A 61 3.11 0.88 0.89
CA LEU A 61 1.84 0.15 0.67
C LEU A 61 0.97 0.09 1.94
N LEU A 62 1.56 0.35 3.11
CA LEU A 62 0.88 0.25 4.41
C LEU A 62 0.57 1.61 5.06
N VAL A 63 1.11 2.70 4.52
CA VAL A 63 0.99 4.03 5.09
C VAL A 63 -0.15 4.78 4.39
N GLU A 64 -1.14 5.26 5.14
CA GLU A 64 -2.05 6.30 4.63
C GLU A 64 -1.33 7.65 4.66
N GLU A 65 -1.66 8.54 3.71
CA GLU A 65 -1.04 9.86 3.57
C GLU A 65 -1.16 10.68 4.87
N GLY A 66 -0.15 10.62 5.75
CA GLY A 66 -0.07 11.45 6.96
C GLY A 66 0.72 10.87 8.14
N ASP A 67 0.75 9.56 8.36
CA ASP A 67 1.44 8.99 9.53
C ASP A 67 2.18 7.68 9.24
N ARG A 68 3.51 7.78 9.09
CA ARG A 68 4.39 6.62 8.86
C ARG A 68 4.58 5.76 10.12
N GLY A 69 4.30 6.31 11.30
CA GLY A 69 4.48 5.65 12.60
C GLY A 69 3.32 4.74 12.99
N SER A 70 2.10 5.01 12.52
CA SER A 70 0.90 4.25 12.90
C SER A 70 0.86 2.83 12.32
N ALA A 71 1.42 2.62 11.12
CA ALA A 71 1.21 1.37 10.38
C ALA A 71 1.61 0.09 11.14
N TYR A 72 2.73 0.10 11.88
CA TYR A 72 3.13 -1.05 12.69
C TYR A 72 2.20 -1.26 13.90
N LEU A 73 1.70 -0.18 14.50
CA LEU A 73 0.76 -0.23 15.62
C LEU A 73 -0.61 -0.72 15.15
N ASP A 74 -1.11 -0.19 14.04
CA ASP A 74 -2.38 -0.60 13.43
C ASP A 74 -2.36 -2.08 13.05
N MET A 75 -1.27 -2.55 12.45
CA MET A 75 -1.09 -3.97 12.16
C MET A 75 -0.99 -4.84 13.41
N THR A 76 -0.33 -4.35 14.47
CA THR A 76 -0.26 -5.07 15.76
C THR A 76 -1.64 -5.17 16.39
N GLN A 77 -2.41 -4.08 16.38
CA GLN A 77 -3.78 -4.03 16.88
C GLN A 77 -4.68 -4.99 16.12
N GLU A 78 -4.66 -4.93 14.79
CA GLU A 78 -5.50 -5.78 13.95
C GLU A 78 -5.12 -7.25 14.07
N LEU A 79 -3.82 -7.56 14.19
CA LEU A 79 -3.35 -8.92 14.46
C LEU A 79 -3.86 -9.42 15.82
N PHE A 80 -3.75 -8.61 16.86
CA PHE A 80 -4.26 -8.96 18.19
C PHE A 80 -5.77 -9.24 18.17
N VAL A 81 -6.55 -8.35 17.56
CA VAL A 81 -8.01 -8.51 17.42
C VAL A 81 -8.35 -9.75 16.59
N THR A 82 -7.63 -10.00 15.51
CA THR A 82 -7.82 -11.18 14.65
C THR A 82 -7.56 -12.48 15.40
N LEU A 83 -6.45 -12.55 16.15
CA LEU A 83 -6.10 -13.73 16.96
C LEU A 83 -7.16 -13.99 18.04
N LEU A 84 -7.66 -12.92 18.68
CA LEU A 84 -8.70 -13.01 19.69
C LEU A 84 -10.04 -13.48 19.09
N ALA A 85 -10.47 -12.88 17.98
CA ALA A 85 -11.72 -13.18 17.30
C ALA A 85 -11.77 -14.64 16.80
N LYS A 86 -10.63 -15.17 16.37
CA LYS A 86 -10.47 -16.57 15.96
C LYS A 86 -10.20 -17.53 17.13
N SER A 87 -10.17 -17.03 18.37
CA SER A 87 -9.82 -17.80 19.58
C SER A 87 -8.46 -18.52 19.47
N ARG A 88 -7.51 -17.96 18.73
CA ARG A 88 -6.18 -18.57 18.49
C ARG A 88 -5.36 -18.71 19.76
N PHE A 89 -5.44 -17.73 20.65
CA PHE A 89 -4.74 -17.77 21.93
C PHE A 89 -5.16 -18.97 22.79
N GLN A 90 -6.45 -19.30 22.80
CA GLN A 90 -6.95 -20.50 23.50
C GLN A 90 -6.52 -21.77 22.77
N HIS A 91 -6.61 -21.78 21.43
CA HIS A 91 -6.15 -22.91 20.62
C HIS A 91 -4.69 -23.28 20.90
N TYR A 92 -3.79 -22.31 21.03
CA TYR A 92 -2.37 -22.54 21.32
C TYR A 92 -2.16 -23.22 22.69
N LEU A 93 -2.98 -22.87 23.68
CA LEU A 93 -2.96 -23.52 24.99
C LEU A 93 -3.55 -24.93 24.95
N ASP A 94 -4.68 -25.10 24.26
CA ASP A 94 -5.39 -26.39 24.16
C ASP A 94 -4.59 -27.44 23.38
N THR A 95 -3.77 -27.00 22.42
CA THR A 95 -2.89 -27.86 21.62
C THR A 95 -1.47 -27.98 22.19
N GLU A 96 -1.22 -27.38 23.35
CA GLU A 96 0.07 -27.40 24.05
C GLU A 96 1.26 -26.94 23.19
N MET A 97 1.04 -25.96 22.32
CA MET A 97 2.10 -25.43 21.45
C MET A 97 3.21 -24.76 22.25
N THR A 98 4.45 -24.96 21.80
CA THR A 98 5.64 -24.30 22.32
C THR A 98 5.71 -22.83 21.88
N ASP A 99 6.48 -22.02 22.62
CA ASP A 99 6.72 -20.62 22.27
C ASP A 99 7.20 -20.41 20.83
N SER A 100 8.07 -21.30 20.34
CA SER A 100 8.55 -21.27 18.96
C SER A 100 7.49 -21.63 17.92
N GLU A 101 6.59 -22.56 18.24
CA GLU A 101 5.50 -22.94 17.34
C GLU A 101 4.45 -21.84 17.25
N ILE A 102 4.12 -21.20 18.38
CA ILE A 102 3.22 -20.05 18.44
C ILE A 102 3.79 -18.90 17.61
N GLU A 103 5.06 -18.56 17.81
CA GLU A 103 5.74 -17.50 17.06
C GLU A 103 5.76 -17.80 15.55
N CYS A 104 6.04 -19.06 15.19
CA CYS A 104 6.04 -19.51 13.80
C CYS A 104 4.65 -19.40 13.16
N GLU A 105 3.59 -19.87 13.83
CA GLU A 105 2.21 -19.79 13.32
C GLU A 105 1.75 -18.34 13.19
N ILE A 106 1.99 -17.50 14.21
CA ILE A 106 1.61 -16.09 14.17
C ILE A 106 2.35 -15.39 13.02
N SER A 107 3.66 -15.57 12.90
CA SER A 107 4.48 -14.89 11.89
C SER A 107 4.17 -15.38 10.47
N GLN A 108 4.23 -16.69 10.24
CA GLN A 108 4.15 -17.27 8.90
C GLN A 108 2.72 -17.38 8.36
N ILE A 109 1.73 -17.55 9.24
CA ILE A 109 0.34 -17.78 8.84
C ILE A 109 -0.50 -16.55 9.11
N GLU A 110 -0.69 -16.18 10.38
CA GLU A 110 -1.69 -15.17 10.75
C GLU A 110 -1.30 -13.76 10.26
N LEU A 111 -0.07 -13.33 10.53
CA LEU A 111 0.44 -12.03 10.11
C LEU A 111 0.56 -11.94 8.58
N THR A 112 1.04 -13.00 7.92
CA THR A 112 1.12 -13.04 6.45
C THR A 112 -0.27 -12.97 5.80
N ASN A 113 -1.27 -13.67 6.36
CA ASN A 113 -2.64 -13.62 5.87
C ASN A 113 -3.27 -12.24 6.09
N LEU A 114 -3.06 -11.65 7.27
CA LEU A 114 -3.53 -10.31 7.59
C LEU A 114 -2.96 -9.28 6.61
N LEU A 115 -1.63 -9.27 6.44
CA LEU A 115 -0.95 -8.38 5.50
C LEU A 115 -1.49 -8.55 4.07
N THR A 116 -1.65 -9.79 3.62
CA THR A 116 -2.17 -10.08 2.28
C THR A 116 -3.61 -9.60 2.10
N ALA A 117 -4.45 -9.74 3.14
CA ALA A 117 -5.83 -9.27 3.12
C ALA A 117 -5.90 -7.74 3.06
N GLU A 118 -5.09 -7.04 3.88
CA GLU A 118 -5.02 -5.58 3.89
C GLU A 118 -4.52 -5.03 2.56
N LEU A 119 -3.43 -5.57 2.01
CA LEU A 119 -2.93 -5.17 0.69
C LEU A 119 -3.97 -5.40 -0.40
N ARG A 120 -4.76 -6.48 -0.33
CA ARG A 120 -5.83 -6.76 -1.30
C ARG A 120 -6.98 -5.77 -1.21
N LYS A 121 -7.33 -5.36 0.01
CA LYS A 121 -8.38 -4.38 0.26
C LYS A 121 -7.96 -2.99 -0.23
N ARG A 122 -6.72 -2.59 0.03
CA ARG A 122 -6.17 -1.26 -0.34
C ARG A 122 -5.82 -1.15 -1.82
N HIS A 123 -5.37 -2.24 -2.44
CA HIS A 123 -4.89 -2.25 -3.81
C HIS A 123 -5.53 -3.37 -4.65
N PRO A 124 -6.87 -3.39 -4.78
CA PRO A 124 -7.58 -4.48 -5.44
C PRO A 124 -7.22 -4.61 -6.93
N GLU A 125 -6.86 -3.52 -7.59
CA GLU A 125 -6.48 -3.50 -9.01
C GLU A 125 -5.16 -4.23 -9.29
N SER A 126 -4.14 -3.98 -8.46
CA SER A 126 -2.85 -4.66 -8.53
C SER A 126 -3.01 -6.17 -8.45
N TYR A 127 -3.86 -6.65 -7.52
CA TYR A 127 -4.17 -8.07 -7.39
C TYR A 127 -4.94 -8.63 -8.59
N ARG A 128 -5.94 -7.89 -9.10
CA ARG A 128 -6.68 -8.28 -10.30
C ARG A 128 -5.74 -8.42 -11.50
N LEU A 129 -4.83 -7.47 -11.70
CA LEU A 129 -3.87 -7.48 -12.81
C LEU A 129 -2.84 -8.60 -12.67
N ALA A 130 -2.25 -8.80 -11.48
CA ALA A 130 -1.34 -9.91 -11.22
C ALA A 130 -1.96 -11.27 -11.59
N ARG A 131 -3.25 -11.47 -11.26
CA ARG A 131 -4.00 -12.70 -11.64
C ARG A 131 -4.23 -12.78 -13.15
N ARG A 132 -4.61 -11.68 -13.79
CA ARG A 132 -4.82 -11.62 -15.25
C ARG A 132 -3.54 -11.92 -16.03
N ILE A 133 -2.42 -11.28 -15.67
CA ILE A 133 -1.09 -11.54 -16.24
C ILE A 133 -0.76 -13.03 -16.18
N SER A 134 -0.96 -13.64 -15.00
CA SER A 134 -0.72 -15.07 -14.80
C SER A 134 -1.61 -15.96 -15.64
N THR A 135 -2.85 -15.56 -15.87
CA THR A 135 -3.81 -16.33 -16.67
C THR A 135 -3.43 -16.25 -18.13
N ILE A 136 -3.19 -15.02 -18.63
CA ILE A 136 -2.80 -14.75 -20.02
C ILE A 136 -1.54 -15.53 -20.39
N ILE A 137 -0.50 -15.51 -19.54
CA ILE A 137 0.75 -16.20 -19.85
C ILE A 137 0.63 -17.73 -19.87
N GLN A 138 -0.36 -18.29 -19.16
CA GLN A 138 -0.65 -19.72 -19.17
C GLN A 138 -1.56 -20.14 -20.33
N SER A 139 -2.49 -19.28 -20.74
CA SER A 139 -3.53 -19.64 -21.71
C SER A 139 -3.23 -19.18 -23.14
N SER A 140 -2.43 -18.13 -23.32
CA SER A 140 -2.15 -17.61 -24.66
C SER A 140 -1.12 -18.46 -25.40
N ALA A 141 -1.35 -18.61 -26.70
CA ALA A 141 -0.45 -19.29 -27.63
C ALA A 141 0.85 -18.54 -27.91
N ASN A 142 0.96 -17.26 -27.50
CA ASN A 142 2.15 -16.43 -27.74
C ASN A 142 3.27 -16.69 -26.71
N PHE A 143 2.96 -17.35 -25.61
CA PHE A 143 3.92 -17.66 -24.56
C PHE A 143 4.20 -19.15 -24.49
N ARG A 144 5.38 -19.50 -23.99
CA ARG A 144 5.73 -20.87 -23.66
C ARG A 144 6.51 -20.93 -22.37
N ARG A 145 6.40 -22.07 -21.70
CA ARG A 145 7.19 -22.39 -20.51
C ARG A 145 8.60 -22.80 -20.95
N VAL A 146 9.63 -22.23 -20.31
CA VAL A 146 11.06 -22.45 -20.62
C VAL A 146 11.76 -23.12 -19.44
N ASP A 147 11.01 -23.83 -18.60
CA ASP A 147 11.61 -24.52 -17.45
C ASP A 147 12.62 -25.56 -17.96
N ASN A 148 13.87 -25.36 -17.58
CA ASN A 148 15.02 -26.10 -18.08
C ASN A 148 14.84 -27.60 -17.80
N ALA A 149 14.61 -28.40 -18.83
CA ALA A 149 14.56 -29.87 -18.76
C ALA A 149 15.91 -30.52 -18.36
N GLY A 150 16.93 -29.71 -18.04
CA GLY A 150 18.31 -30.13 -17.74
C GLY A 150 18.65 -30.32 -16.26
N SER A 151 17.74 -30.04 -15.31
CA SER A 151 17.94 -30.46 -13.92
C SER A 151 17.33 -31.85 -13.72
N ALA A 152 18.17 -32.84 -14.03
CA ALA A 152 17.96 -34.29 -13.93
C ALA A 152 16.86 -34.78 -12.95
N GLY A 153 15.96 -35.59 -13.50
CA GLY A 153 15.49 -36.83 -12.89
C GLY A 153 14.87 -36.74 -11.49
N GLY A 154 13.58 -36.47 -11.43
CA GLY A 154 12.76 -36.77 -10.25
C GLY A 154 11.31 -36.44 -10.56
N GLU A 155 10.41 -37.38 -10.33
CA GLU A 155 8.95 -37.30 -10.57
C GLU A 155 8.24 -36.26 -9.66
N ASP A 156 8.93 -35.22 -9.22
CA ASP A 156 8.49 -34.19 -8.27
C ASP A 156 8.16 -32.82 -8.93
N GLU A 157 7.85 -32.82 -10.23
CA GLU A 157 7.47 -31.62 -10.98
C GLU A 157 6.09 -30.98 -10.68
N PRO A 158 5.07 -31.63 -10.07
CA PRO A 158 3.77 -30.97 -9.89
C PRO A 158 3.74 -29.92 -8.75
N HIS A 159 4.78 -29.83 -7.92
CA HIS A 159 4.78 -28.98 -6.72
C HIS A 159 5.45 -27.61 -6.86
N ARG A 160 6.01 -27.25 -8.02
CA ARG A 160 6.53 -25.88 -8.20
C ARG A 160 5.40 -24.86 -8.23
N ARG A 161 5.44 -23.92 -7.28
CA ARG A 161 4.48 -22.81 -7.17
C ARG A 161 4.45 -22.05 -8.48
N LEU A 162 3.24 -21.69 -8.94
CA LEU A 162 3.03 -21.00 -10.22
C LEU A 162 3.93 -19.76 -10.40
N VAL A 163 4.20 -19.07 -9.29
CA VAL A 163 5.03 -17.86 -9.25
C VAL A 163 6.50 -18.08 -9.65
N ASP A 164 7.02 -19.30 -9.49
CA ASP A 164 8.43 -19.62 -9.77
C ASP A 164 8.62 -20.27 -11.15
N ARG A 165 7.54 -20.45 -11.93
CA ARG A 165 7.60 -21.00 -13.29
C ARG A 165 8.13 -19.96 -14.27
N ILE A 166 8.98 -20.39 -15.20
CA ILE A 166 9.66 -19.50 -16.16
C ILE A 166 8.94 -19.52 -17.50
N TYR A 167 8.68 -18.33 -18.03
CA TYR A 167 8.06 -18.14 -19.33
C TYR A 167 8.90 -17.25 -20.25
N GLY A 168 8.73 -17.45 -21.54
CA GLY A 168 9.25 -16.59 -22.59
C GLY A 168 8.32 -16.58 -23.79
N LEU A 169 8.69 -15.82 -24.81
CA LEU A 169 7.94 -15.81 -26.07
C LEU A 169 8.09 -17.15 -26.79
N ARG A 170 7.05 -17.54 -27.51
CA ARG A 170 6.97 -18.87 -28.13
C ARG A 170 8.05 -19.11 -29.18
N GLU A 171 8.38 -18.07 -29.95
CA GLU A 171 9.35 -18.07 -31.02
C GLU A 171 10.81 -18.08 -30.55
N TRP A 172 11.06 -17.89 -29.25
CA TRP A 172 12.41 -17.93 -28.70
C TRP A 172 13.02 -19.34 -28.78
N ARG A 173 14.33 -19.45 -28.56
CA ARG A 173 15.01 -20.75 -28.46
C ARG A 173 14.98 -21.26 -27.02
N GLU A 174 15.00 -22.57 -26.83
CA GLU A 174 14.90 -23.19 -25.49
C GLU A 174 16.12 -22.88 -24.61
N ASP A 175 17.27 -22.64 -25.24
CA ASP A 175 18.55 -22.30 -24.62
C ASP A 175 18.75 -20.80 -24.39
N LYS A 176 17.69 -19.99 -24.45
CA LYS A 176 17.82 -18.53 -24.30
C LYS A 176 18.34 -18.18 -22.90
N PRO A 177 19.47 -17.45 -22.79
CA PRO A 177 20.10 -17.18 -21.51
C PRO A 177 19.22 -16.30 -20.63
N ARG A 178 19.31 -16.52 -19.31
CA ARG A 178 18.65 -15.70 -18.31
C ARG A 178 19.50 -14.48 -17.98
N ARG A 179 18.84 -13.33 -17.80
CA ARG A 179 19.46 -12.10 -17.29
C ARG A 179 19.22 -11.94 -15.79
N GLY A 180 20.08 -11.15 -15.14
CA GLY A 180 19.93 -10.80 -13.73
C GLY A 180 18.78 -9.82 -13.50
N ALA A 181 18.20 -9.82 -12.28
CA ALA A 181 17.03 -9.01 -11.94
C ALA A 181 17.23 -7.50 -12.23
N GLN A 182 18.38 -6.93 -11.87
CA GLN A 182 18.69 -5.52 -12.13
C GLN A 182 18.70 -5.17 -13.62
N GLU A 183 19.19 -6.07 -14.48
CA GLU A 183 19.24 -5.84 -15.92
C GLU A 183 17.84 -5.92 -16.55
N LEU A 184 17.01 -6.86 -16.06
CA LEU A 184 15.61 -6.98 -16.47
C LEU A 184 14.81 -5.72 -16.14
N GLU A 185 14.97 -5.18 -14.93
CA GLU A 185 14.32 -3.94 -14.52
C GLU A 185 14.73 -2.78 -15.42
N GLN A 186 16.03 -2.55 -15.62
CA GLN A 186 16.52 -1.46 -16.47
C GLN A 186 15.97 -1.53 -17.90
N ARG A 187 15.94 -2.73 -18.49
CA ARG A 187 15.41 -2.94 -19.84
C ARG A 187 13.91 -2.72 -19.91
N ALA A 188 13.15 -3.18 -18.92
CA ALA A 188 11.73 -2.91 -18.87
C ALA A 188 11.43 -1.41 -18.79
N HIS A 189 12.29 -0.58 -18.18
CA HIS A 189 12.11 0.89 -18.09
C HIS A 189 12.22 1.60 -19.43
N LEU A 190 12.73 0.94 -20.48
CA LEU A 190 12.71 1.46 -21.84
C LEU A 190 11.29 1.49 -22.43
N ILE A 191 10.36 0.72 -21.87
CA ILE A 191 8.97 0.67 -22.32
C ILE A 191 8.23 1.85 -21.71
N PRO A 192 7.56 2.69 -22.53
CA PRO A 192 6.74 3.77 -22.01
C PRO A 192 5.64 3.24 -21.08
N VAL A 193 5.43 3.94 -19.96
CA VAL A 193 4.30 3.66 -19.07
C VAL A 193 3.01 3.92 -19.84
N ARG A 194 2.10 2.93 -19.87
CA ARG A 194 0.81 3.09 -20.54
C ARG A 194 -0.04 4.12 -19.79
N GLN A 195 -0.76 4.95 -20.54
CA GLN A 195 -1.67 5.92 -19.94
C GLN A 195 -2.86 5.21 -19.30
N ARG A 196 -3.34 5.77 -18.19
CA ARG A 196 -4.51 5.27 -17.46
C ARG A 196 -5.77 5.60 -18.28
N ASP A 197 -6.39 4.61 -18.91
CA ASP A 197 -7.78 4.77 -19.40
C ASP A 197 -8.70 4.69 -18.16
N THR A 198 -8.88 5.83 -17.51
CA THR A 198 -9.86 6.00 -16.42
C THR A 198 -11.21 6.29 -17.03
N ARG A 199 -12.05 5.28 -17.21
CA ARG A 199 -13.49 5.53 -17.36
C ARG A 199 -14.12 5.39 -15.99
N MET A 200 -14.92 6.36 -15.61
CA MET A 200 -15.75 6.28 -14.40
C MET A 200 -16.69 5.09 -14.57
N VAL A 201 -16.53 4.04 -13.76
CA VAL A 201 -17.43 2.89 -13.72
C VAL A 201 -18.13 2.85 -12.37
N GLY A 202 -19.46 2.97 -12.38
CA GLY A 202 -20.31 2.77 -11.21
C GLY A 202 -20.40 3.95 -10.23
N CYS A 203 -21.31 3.81 -9.26
CA CYS A 203 -21.67 4.83 -8.27
C CYS A 203 -20.64 5.02 -7.14
N THR A 204 -19.45 4.40 -7.22
CA THR A 204 -18.44 4.37 -6.14
C THR A 204 -17.23 5.25 -6.39
N GLY A 205 -17.11 5.93 -7.54
CA GLY A 205 -16.07 6.95 -7.77
C GLY A 205 -14.63 6.44 -7.95
N ASP A 206 -14.35 5.15 -7.75
CA ASP A 206 -13.02 4.57 -7.96
C ASP A 206 -12.66 4.48 -9.45
N ALA A 207 -11.54 5.11 -9.83
CA ALA A 207 -11.04 5.08 -11.21
C ALA A 207 -10.33 3.76 -11.50
N GLN A 208 -11.02 2.78 -12.09
CA GLN A 208 -10.39 1.50 -12.46
C GLN A 208 -9.50 1.64 -13.70
N ILE A 209 -8.31 1.01 -13.71
CA ILE A 209 -7.59 0.80 -14.98
C ILE A 209 -8.38 -0.16 -15.85
N ILE A 210 -8.87 0.34 -16.98
CA ILE A 210 -9.49 -0.46 -18.02
C ILE A 210 -8.42 -0.83 -19.05
N ILE A 211 -7.87 -2.02 -18.93
CA ILE A 211 -7.00 -2.63 -19.94
C ILE A 211 -7.63 -3.93 -20.41
N SER A 212 -7.78 -4.12 -21.72
CA SER A 212 -8.31 -5.37 -22.29
C SER A 212 -7.30 -6.52 -22.15
N ASN A 213 -7.71 -7.77 -22.39
CA ASN A 213 -6.76 -8.89 -22.34
C ASN A 213 -5.76 -8.84 -23.50
N SER A 214 -6.16 -8.39 -24.68
CA SER A 214 -5.25 -8.20 -25.81
C SER A 214 -4.22 -7.12 -25.52
N ASP A 215 -4.65 -5.98 -24.98
CA ASP A 215 -3.73 -4.88 -24.64
C ASP A 215 -2.72 -5.29 -23.55
N LEU A 216 -3.20 -6.06 -22.56
CA LEU A 216 -2.34 -6.57 -21.49
C LEU A 216 -1.37 -7.64 -22.02
N GLU A 217 -1.81 -8.47 -22.96
CA GLU A 217 -0.97 -9.43 -23.66
C GLU A 217 0.12 -8.74 -24.48
N ASP A 218 -0.22 -7.71 -25.26
CA ASP A 218 0.75 -6.91 -26.01
C ASP A 218 1.80 -6.27 -25.09
N LEU A 219 1.38 -5.81 -23.90
CA LEU A 219 2.30 -5.28 -22.90
C LEU A 219 3.25 -6.36 -22.36
N ILE A 220 2.74 -7.56 -22.09
CA ILE A 220 3.58 -8.69 -21.65
C ILE A 220 4.60 -9.03 -22.74
N VAL A 221 4.19 -9.04 -24.01
CA VAL A 221 5.07 -9.26 -25.16
C VAL A 221 6.15 -8.17 -25.20
N SER A 222 5.78 -6.89 -25.16
CA SER A 222 6.74 -5.78 -25.15
C SER A 222 7.75 -5.88 -24.01
N VAL A 223 7.32 -6.27 -22.81
CA VAL A 223 8.19 -6.49 -21.64
C VAL A 223 9.19 -7.60 -21.90
N LEU A 224 8.75 -8.74 -22.42
CA LEU A 224 9.63 -9.86 -22.75
C LEU A 224 10.59 -9.50 -23.88
N GLU A 225 10.13 -8.80 -24.93
CA GLU A 225 10.98 -8.32 -26.03
C GLU A 225 12.08 -7.39 -25.53
N ALA A 226 11.74 -6.41 -24.69
CA ALA A 226 12.72 -5.47 -24.13
C ALA A 226 13.74 -6.17 -23.21
N CYS A 227 13.25 -7.07 -22.35
CA CYS A 227 14.09 -7.86 -21.45
C CYS A 227 14.99 -8.84 -22.21
N ASP A 228 14.54 -9.34 -23.36
CA ASP A 228 15.26 -10.30 -24.18
C ASP A 228 15.76 -11.52 -23.38
N SER A 229 14.92 -12.03 -22.47
CA SER A 229 15.26 -13.12 -21.54
C SER A 229 13.99 -13.79 -21.03
N PRO A 230 13.97 -15.11 -20.81
CA PRO A 230 12.91 -15.77 -20.06
C PRO A 230 12.84 -15.23 -18.62
N VAL A 231 11.64 -15.09 -18.07
CA VAL A 231 11.39 -14.49 -16.74
C VAL A 231 10.41 -15.39 -15.97
N ASP A 232 10.61 -15.52 -14.65
CA ASP A 232 9.62 -16.18 -13.80
C ASP A 232 8.35 -15.34 -13.63
N VAL A 233 7.23 -16.00 -13.36
CA VAL A 233 5.91 -15.33 -13.25
C VAL A 233 5.92 -14.23 -12.19
N ARG A 234 6.67 -14.35 -11.09
CA ARG A 234 6.74 -13.30 -10.06
C ARG A 234 7.38 -12.04 -10.62
N SER A 235 8.61 -12.15 -11.14
CA SER A 235 9.31 -11.00 -11.70
C SER A 235 8.57 -10.39 -12.88
N LEU A 236 7.98 -11.21 -13.75
CA LEU A 236 7.26 -10.71 -14.90
C LEU A 236 6.02 -9.89 -14.52
N ARG A 237 5.28 -10.30 -13.48
CA ARG A 237 4.14 -9.51 -12.98
C ARG A 237 4.59 -8.12 -12.54
N GLY A 238 5.66 -8.03 -11.76
CA GLY A 238 6.20 -6.75 -11.30
C GLY A 238 6.68 -5.88 -12.46
N LEU A 239 7.43 -6.44 -13.42
CA LEU A 239 7.87 -5.71 -14.60
C LEU A 239 6.70 -5.16 -15.42
N VAL A 240 5.64 -5.97 -15.65
CA VAL A 240 4.45 -5.53 -16.38
C VAL A 240 3.66 -4.48 -15.59
N MET A 241 3.49 -4.68 -14.28
CA MET A 241 2.79 -3.73 -13.42
C MET A 241 3.52 -2.40 -13.30
N SER A 242 4.86 -2.38 -13.31
CA SER A 242 5.67 -1.17 -13.33
C SER A 242 5.48 -0.30 -14.58
N ARG A 243 4.87 -0.86 -15.64
CA ARG A 243 4.52 -0.16 -16.88
C ARG A 243 3.03 0.22 -16.96
N LEU A 244 2.29 -0.02 -15.89
CA LEU A 244 0.91 0.42 -15.70
C LEU A 244 0.87 1.46 -14.57
N PRO A 245 -0.08 2.41 -14.58
CA PRO A 245 -0.23 3.40 -13.52
C PRO A 245 -0.96 2.79 -12.30
N VAL A 246 -0.43 1.68 -11.79
CA VAL A 246 -0.94 0.87 -10.68
C VAL A 246 0.15 0.71 -9.65
N MET A 247 -0.22 0.72 -8.37
CA MET A 247 0.71 0.41 -7.29
C MET A 247 1.27 -1.01 -7.44
N ASP A 248 2.59 -1.13 -7.45
CA ASP A 248 3.26 -2.42 -7.52
C ASP A 248 3.32 -3.06 -6.13
N ILE A 249 2.63 -4.20 -5.97
CA ILE A 249 2.64 -4.97 -4.72
C ILE A 249 3.64 -6.10 -4.90
N TYR A 250 4.93 -5.78 -4.85
CA TYR A 250 5.95 -6.81 -4.76
C TYR A 250 5.80 -7.55 -3.43
N LEU A 251 5.12 -8.70 -3.43
CA LEU A 251 5.21 -9.66 -2.34
C LEU A 251 6.51 -10.45 -2.51
N VAL A 252 7.58 -9.96 -1.87
CA VAL A 252 8.84 -10.71 -1.71
C VAL A 252 8.51 -12.03 -1.00
N PRO A 253 8.98 -13.21 -1.44
CA PRO A 253 8.81 -14.43 -0.66
C PRO A 253 9.60 -14.36 0.64
N ILE A 254 9.14 -15.06 1.68
CA ILE A 254 9.85 -15.28 2.95
C ILE A 254 11.10 -16.19 2.75
N GLY A 255 11.66 -16.28 1.55
CA GLY A 255 12.72 -17.22 1.19
C GLY A 255 13.65 -16.64 0.13
N GLY A 256 14.44 -15.64 0.50
CA GLY A 256 15.49 -15.11 -0.38
C GLY A 256 15.99 -13.75 0.07
N GLY A 257 17.02 -13.76 0.92
CA GLY A 257 17.77 -12.56 1.31
C GLY A 257 18.36 -12.68 2.73
N ASP A 258 19.25 -13.65 2.95
CA ASP A 258 20.04 -13.79 4.20
C ASP A 258 21.14 -12.71 4.34
N ASP A 259 21.22 -11.72 3.44
CA ASP A 259 22.33 -10.77 3.41
C ASP A 259 22.16 -9.56 4.36
N ASP A 260 21.02 -9.40 5.03
CA ASP A 260 20.78 -8.31 6.01
C ASP A 260 20.56 -8.84 7.44
N GLU A 261 21.12 -10.02 7.73
CA GLU A 261 21.12 -10.64 9.05
C GLU A 261 22.15 -9.97 9.98
N GLY A 262 21.75 -8.88 10.66
CA GLY A 262 22.56 -8.39 11.79
C GLY A 262 22.17 -7.04 12.39
N LYS A 263 21.39 -6.22 11.70
CA LYS A 263 20.92 -4.95 12.28
C LYS A 263 19.53 -5.15 12.87
N GLY A 264 19.45 -5.15 14.20
CA GLY A 264 18.17 -4.90 14.88
C GLY A 264 17.57 -3.64 14.27
N TYR A 265 16.39 -3.77 13.66
CA TYR A 265 15.67 -2.63 13.13
C TYR A 265 15.14 -1.86 14.33
N GLU A 266 15.81 -0.77 14.67
CA GLU A 266 15.28 0.24 15.58
C GLU A 266 14.30 1.08 14.76
N PRO A 267 12.98 1.01 15.03
CA PRO A 267 12.02 1.85 14.34
C PRO A 267 12.46 3.30 14.55
N VAL A 268 12.60 4.06 13.45
CA VAL A 268 12.83 5.51 13.55
C VAL A 268 11.71 6.06 14.43
N ASP A 269 12.08 6.77 15.49
CA ASP A 269 11.11 7.40 16.39
C ASP A 269 10.20 8.30 15.53
N GLY A 270 8.98 7.82 15.30
CA GLY A 270 7.96 8.53 14.53
C GLY A 270 7.25 9.60 15.34
N ARG A 271 7.65 9.81 16.60
CA ARG A 271 7.17 10.93 17.39
C ARG A 271 7.58 12.21 16.69
N GLU A 272 6.59 13.06 16.47
CA GLU A 272 6.78 14.39 15.94
C GLU A 272 7.85 15.11 16.78
N ASN A 273 9.00 15.36 16.17
CA ASN A 273 10.06 16.07 16.86
C ASN A 273 9.61 17.54 17.06
N PRO A 274 10.15 18.28 18.04
CA PRO A 274 9.67 19.62 18.34
C PRO A 274 9.78 20.58 17.14
N GLU A 275 10.72 20.36 16.23
CA GLU A 275 10.86 21.14 14.99
C GLU A 275 9.76 20.81 13.97
N GLN A 276 9.40 19.54 13.80
CA GLN A 276 8.29 19.09 12.97
C GLN A 276 6.95 19.60 13.51
N SER A 277 6.78 19.60 14.83
CA SER A 277 5.58 20.16 15.46
C SER A 277 5.48 21.68 15.26
N LEU A 278 6.60 22.39 15.29
CA LEU A 278 6.65 23.81 14.95
C LEU A 278 6.31 24.05 13.48
N LEU A 279 6.94 23.32 12.56
CA LEU A 279 6.66 23.42 11.11
C LEU A 279 5.20 23.09 10.79
N ARG A 280 4.61 22.11 11.48
CA ARG A 280 3.19 21.78 11.34
C ARG A 280 2.33 22.95 11.80
N ARG A 281 2.58 23.52 12.99
CA ARG A 281 1.83 24.68 13.50
C ARG A 281 1.96 25.92 12.62
N GLU A 282 3.15 26.18 12.09
CA GLU A 282 3.39 27.29 11.15
C GLU A 282 2.54 27.09 9.88
N SER A 283 2.55 25.88 9.33
CA SER A 283 1.75 25.59 8.15
C SER A 283 0.24 25.53 8.39
N GLU A 284 -0.21 25.12 9.59
CA GLU A 284 -1.60 25.19 10.01
C GLU A 284 -2.04 26.66 10.12
N HIS A 285 -1.16 27.52 10.62
CA HIS A 285 -1.40 28.95 10.68
C HIS A 285 -1.45 29.60 9.29
N GLU A 286 -0.55 29.22 8.38
CA GLU A 286 -0.58 29.65 6.98
C GLU A 286 -1.85 29.17 6.27
N ALA A 287 -2.24 27.91 6.45
CA ALA A 287 -3.49 27.37 5.92
C ALA A 287 -4.71 28.13 6.45
N ALA A 288 -4.74 28.45 7.75
CA ALA A 288 -5.79 29.25 8.35
C ALA A 288 -5.88 30.66 7.73
N ASN A 289 -4.75 31.29 7.43
CA ASN A 289 -4.71 32.59 6.75
C ASN A 289 -5.31 32.50 5.33
N PHE A 290 -5.00 31.45 4.57
CA PHE A 290 -5.61 31.21 3.25
C PHE A 290 -7.12 30.98 3.34
N VAL A 291 -7.58 30.24 4.36
CA VAL A 291 -9.01 30.02 4.61
C VAL A 291 -9.72 31.33 4.93
N ASP A 292 -9.15 32.16 5.82
CA ASP A 292 -9.73 33.45 6.18
C ASP A 292 -9.76 34.43 4.99
N GLU A 293 -8.73 34.44 4.15
CA GLU A 293 -8.70 35.22 2.92
C GLU A 293 -9.78 34.75 1.93
N PHE A 294 -9.89 33.44 1.72
CA PHE A 294 -10.89 32.84 0.85
C PHE A 294 -12.33 33.14 1.31
N LEU A 295 -12.62 32.94 2.60
CA LEU A 295 -13.94 33.22 3.18
C LEU A 295 -14.28 34.72 3.12
N ARG A 296 -13.30 35.60 3.31
CA ARG A 296 -13.47 37.05 3.13
C ARG A 296 -13.75 37.40 1.67
N GLY A 297 -13.07 36.77 0.72
CA GLY A 297 -13.31 36.89 -0.72
C GLY A 297 -14.72 36.46 -1.10
N LEU A 298 -15.19 35.35 -0.54
CA LEU A 298 -16.58 34.89 -0.68
C LEU A 298 -17.59 35.90 -0.12
N HIS A 299 -17.37 36.40 1.10
CA HIS A 299 -18.24 37.41 1.69
C HIS A 299 -18.30 38.71 0.86
N ALA A 300 -17.17 39.13 0.30
CA ALA A 300 -17.08 40.26 -0.62
C ALA A 300 -17.81 39.99 -1.96
N ALA A 301 -17.75 38.76 -2.48
CA ALA A 301 -18.42 38.37 -3.73
C ALA A 301 -19.96 38.44 -3.66
N VAL A 302 -20.54 38.38 -2.46
CA VAL A 302 -21.97 38.62 -2.19
C VAL A 302 -22.25 40.04 -1.66
N ARG A 303 -21.27 40.94 -1.77
CA ARG A 303 -21.32 42.34 -1.32
C ARG A 303 -21.68 42.47 0.17
N GLY A 304 -21.22 41.53 0.99
CA GLY A 304 -21.45 41.53 2.44
C GLY A 304 -22.88 41.22 2.87
N LYS A 305 -23.71 40.63 2.00
CA LYS A 305 -25.08 40.22 2.36
C LYS A 305 -25.05 38.88 3.10
N THR A 306 -25.22 38.89 4.42
CA THR A 306 -25.13 37.70 5.30
C THR A 306 -25.99 36.54 4.81
N LYS A 307 -27.29 36.74 4.56
CA LYS A 307 -28.18 35.65 4.08
C LYS A 307 -27.75 35.04 2.74
N GLN A 308 -27.07 35.81 1.88
CA GLN A 308 -26.54 35.29 0.61
C GLN A 308 -25.21 34.56 0.84
N TYR A 309 -24.41 35.06 1.79
CA TYR A 309 -23.20 34.42 2.23
C TYR A 309 -23.48 33.05 2.85
N ASP A 310 -24.47 32.94 3.75
CA ASP A 310 -24.83 31.68 4.41
C ASP A 310 -25.28 30.62 3.39
N ARG A 311 -26.07 31.02 2.39
CA ARG A 311 -26.46 30.13 1.28
C ARG A 311 -25.25 29.72 0.44
N MET A 312 -24.33 30.64 0.19
CA MET A 312 -23.10 30.35 -0.56
C MET A 312 -22.16 29.42 0.22
N LEU A 313 -22.07 29.56 1.54
CA LEU A 313 -21.39 28.60 2.43
C LEU A 313 -22.07 27.24 2.41
N GLY A 314 -23.40 27.20 2.38
CA GLY A 314 -24.16 25.98 2.18
C GLY A 314 -23.83 25.30 0.84
N VAL A 315 -23.74 26.06 -0.26
CA VAL A 315 -23.33 25.54 -1.57
C VAL A 315 -21.89 25.04 -1.53
N LEU A 316 -20.98 25.79 -0.91
CA LEU A 316 -19.58 25.38 -0.72
C LEU A 316 -19.50 24.04 0.04
N TRP A 317 -20.24 23.91 1.14
CA TRP A 317 -20.31 22.70 1.93
C TRP A 317 -20.82 21.52 1.10
N TYR A 318 -22.03 21.63 0.54
CA TYR A 318 -22.67 20.51 -0.11
C TYR A 318 -22.05 20.11 -1.44
N CYS A 319 -21.47 21.05 -2.20
CA CYS A 319 -20.92 20.76 -3.53
C CYS A 319 -19.43 20.45 -3.52
N TYR A 320 -18.67 20.86 -2.50
CA TYR A 320 -17.21 20.75 -2.50
C TYR A 320 -16.62 20.10 -1.24
N LEU A 321 -17.21 20.27 -0.05
CA LEU A 321 -16.58 19.84 1.22
C LEU A 321 -17.28 18.63 1.88
N SER A 322 -18.53 18.36 1.52
CA SER A 322 -19.32 17.27 2.05
C SER A 322 -18.81 15.92 1.52
N PRO A 323 -18.51 14.95 2.39
CA PRO A 323 -18.12 13.60 1.96
C PRO A 323 -19.30 12.83 1.34
N ALA A 324 -20.53 13.22 1.64
CA ALA A 324 -21.70 12.77 0.90
C ALA A 324 -21.75 13.55 -0.42
N HIS A 325 -21.28 12.94 -1.50
CA HIS A 325 -21.34 13.49 -2.86
C HIS A 325 -22.81 13.67 -3.28
N ILE A 326 -23.36 14.87 -3.09
CA ILE A 326 -24.73 15.17 -3.51
C ILE A 326 -24.74 15.91 -4.84
N THR A 327 -25.77 15.67 -5.63
CA THR A 327 -25.96 16.35 -6.91
C THR A 327 -26.33 17.82 -6.70
N GLN A 328 -26.10 18.65 -7.72
CA GLN A 328 -26.47 20.07 -7.68
C GLN A 328 -27.97 20.29 -7.41
N LEU A 329 -28.82 19.42 -7.97
CA LEU A 329 -30.27 19.42 -7.77
C LEU A 329 -30.64 19.12 -6.31
N GLU A 330 -29.96 18.15 -5.68
CA GLU A 330 -30.15 17.83 -4.27
C GLU A 330 -29.64 18.95 -3.35
N ALA A 331 -28.51 19.57 -3.69
CA ALA A 331 -28.01 20.74 -2.98
C ALA A 331 -28.98 21.92 -3.05
N ALA A 332 -29.56 22.18 -4.23
CA ALA A 332 -30.58 23.20 -4.44
C ALA A 332 -31.82 22.93 -3.57
N ALA A 333 -32.28 21.68 -3.52
CA ALA A 333 -33.40 21.26 -2.68
C ALA A 333 -33.12 21.42 -1.18
N ARG A 334 -31.93 21.01 -0.70
CA ARG A 334 -31.55 21.14 0.72
C ARG A 334 -31.38 22.57 1.19
N LEU A 335 -30.89 23.45 0.31
CA LEU A 335 -30.69 24.86 0.61
C LEU A 335 -31.93 25.71 0.31
N ASN A 336 -33.01 25.11 -0.19
CA ASN A 336 -34.24 25.76 -0.63
C ASN A 336 -33.98 26.94 -1.60
N VAL A 337 -33.16 26.68 -2.62
CA VAL A 337 -32.76 27.63 -3.67
C VAL A 337 -32.93 27.04 -5.06
N SER A 338 -32.93 27.89 -6.09
CA SER A 338 -32.97 27.41 -7.48
C SER A 338 -31.64 26.82 -7.92
N ASP A 339 -31.70 25.83 -8.81
CA ASP A 339 -30.51 25.22 -9.44
C ASP A 339 -29.61 26.27 -10.15
N SER A 340 -30.23 27.26 -10.78
CA SER A 340 -29.54 28.41 -11.39
C SER A 340 -28.75 29.24 -10.39
N LEU A 341 -29.24 29.39 -9.15
CA LEU A 341 -28.56 30.13 -8.10
C LEU A 341 -27.39 29.31 -7.52
N VAL A 342 -27.54 27.99 -7.42
CA VAL A 342 -26.43 27.10 -7.05
C VAL A 342 -25.31 27.19 -8.09
N SER A 343 -25.64 27.17 -9.38
CA SER A 343 -24.67 27.32 -10.46
C SER A 343 -23.93 28.68 -10.41
N ASP A 344 -24.64 29.78 -10.13
CA ASP A 344 -24.03 31.10 -9.94
C ASP A 344 -23.06 31.13 -8.75
N TYR A 345 -23.46 30.56 -7.61
CA TYR A 345 -22.60 30.46 -6.42
C TYR A 345 -21.38 29.58 -6.66
N ARG A 346 -21.52 28.43 -7.34
CA ARG A 346 -20.40 27.58 -7.74
C ARG A 346 -19.38 28.34 -8.57
N ARG A 347 -19.84 29.11 -9.57
CA ARG A 347 -18.95 29.93 -10.41
C ARG A 347 -18.15 30.93 -9.59
N ARG A 348 -18.78 31.60 -8.62
CA ARG A 348 -18.12 32.57 -7.73
C ARG A 348 -17.12 31.88 -6.79
N ILE A 349 -17.47 30.72 -6.25
CA ILE A 349 -16.59 29.89 -5.43
C ILE A 349 -15.35 29.46 -6.23
N GLU A 350 -15.54 28.92 -7.43
CA GLU A 350 -14.44 28.52 -8.31
C GLU A 350 -13.54 29.70 -8.69
N GLN A 351 -14.11 30.89 -8.88
CA GLN A 351 -13.32 32.10 -9.14
C GLN A 351 -12.42 32.45 -7.94
N GLN A 352 -12.92 32.35 -6.70
CA GLN A 352 -12.12 32.57 -5.50
C GLN A 352 -11.08 31.46 -5.30
N LEU A 353 -11.43 30.20 -5.57
CA LEU A 353 -10.47 29.09 -5.50
C LEU A 353 -9.32 29.25 -6.49
N ARG A 354 -9.59 29.72 -7.71
CA ARG A 354 -8.54 30.02 -8.71
C ARG A 354 -7.65 31.20 -8.36
N ALA A 355 -8.11 32.09 -7.48
CA ALA A 355 -7.31 33.21 -7.00
C ALA A 355 -6.27 32.78 -5.94
N LEU A 356 -6.45 31.59 -5.36
CA LEU A 356 -5.47 31.02 -4.44
C LEU A 356 -4.28 30.49 -5.24
N ALA A 357 -3.08 30.92 -4.84
CA ALA A 357 -1.82 30.49 -5.44
C ALA A 357 -1.04 29.67 -4.43
N PHE A 358 -1.27 28.35 -4.43
CA PHE A 358 -0.47 27.41 -3.64
C PHE A 358 0.86 27.15 -4.36
N ARG A 359 1.94 27.12 -3.61
CA ARG A 359 3.29 26.78 -4.11
C ARG A 359 3.47 25.27 -4.12
N GLU A 360 2.85 24.57 -3.17
CA GLU A 360 2.99 23.14 -2.98
C GLU A 360 1.63 22.42 -2.87
N ILE A 361 1.60 21.12 -3.22
CA ILE A 361 0.40 20.29 -3.12
C ILE A 361 -0.05 20.14 -1.67
N GLU A 362 0.90 20.14 -0.73
CA GLU A 362 0.62 19.94 0.69
C GLU A 362 -0.04 21.17 1.34
N GLU A 363 0.30 22.38 0.89
CA GLU A 363 -0.41 23.62 1.26
C GLU A 363 -1.88 23.57 0.85
N ALA A 364 -2.16 23.11 -0.38
CA ALA A 364 -3.53 22.98 -0.89
C ALA A 364 -4.36 21.97 -0.07
N ARG A 365 -3.75 20.86 0.37
CA ARG A 365 -4.39 19.85 1.23
C ARG A 365 -4.67 20.39 2.63
N ARG A 366 -3.71 21.09 3.24
CA ARG A 366 -3.90 21.71 4.56
C ARG A 366 -4.98 22.79 4.52
N PHE A 367 -5.04 23.57 3.43
CA PHE A 367 -6.13 24.50 3.17
C PHE A 367 -7.48 23.80 3.09
N GLU A 368 -7.61 22.68 2.36
CA GLU A 368 -8.86 21.95 2.23
C GLU A 368 -9.37 21.45 3.59
N ILE A 369 -8.49 20.85 4.39
CA ILE A 369 -8.82 20.34 5.74
C ILE A 369 -9.29 21.48 6.64
N ALA A 370 -8.52 22.58 6.70
CA ALA A 370 -8.86 23.74 7.52
C ALA A 370 -10.15 24.43 7.03
N LEU A 371 -10.37 24.52 5.72
CA LEU A 371 -11.58 25.09 5.13
C LEU A 371 -12.80 24.28 5.52
N ARG A 372 -12.70 22.94 5.47
CA ARG A 372 -13.79 22.03 5.85
C ARG A 372 -14.19 22.22 7.31
N GLU A 373 -13.23 22.25 8.23
CA GLU A 373 -13.51 22.47 9.66
C GLU A 373 -14.13 23.84 9.92
N ARG A 374 -13.59 24.88 9.27
CA ARG A 374 -14.06 26.25 9.45
C ARG A 374 -15.48 26.45 8.91
N VAL A 375 -15.75 25.95 7.71
CA VAL A 375 -17.09 26.05 7.07
C VAL A 375 -18.10 25.19 7.81
N TRP A 376 -17.72 24.00 8.28
CA TRP A 376 -18.60 23.18 9.13
C TRP A 376 -19.06 23.95 10.36
N THR A 377 -18.13 24.60 11.06
CA THR A 377 -18.45 25.42 12.24
C THR A 377 -19.44 26.54 11.89
N LEU A 378 -19.24 27.23 10.77
CA LEU A 378 -20.12 28.32 10.34
C LEU A 378 -21.51 27.83 9.90
N VAL A 379 -21.60 26.70 9.20
CA VAL A 379 -22.86 26.12 8.73
C VAL A 379 -23.65 25.49 9.87
N ALA A 380 -22.97 24.85 10.84
CA ALA A 380 -23.59 24.27 12.03
C ALA A 380 -24.18 25.34 12.96
N VAL A 381 -23.46 26.44 13.20
CA VAL A 381 -23.95 27.59 13.99
C VAL A 381 -25.13 28.27 13.30
N GLY A 382 -25.11 28.40 11.96
CA GLY A 382 -26.23 28.94 11.20
C GLY A 382 -27.49 28.05 11.21
N ALA A 383 -27.34 26.74 11.41
CA ALA A 383 -28.48 25.83 11.56
C ALA A 383 -29.19 25.99 12.91
N GLU A 384 -28.46 26.24 13.99
CA GLU A 384 -29.03 26.47 15.34
C GLU A 384 -29.81 27.80 15.43
N GLU A 385 -29.34 28.87 14.80
CA GLU A 385 -30.08 30.15 14.75
C GLU A 385 -31.36 30.08 13.90
N SER A 386 -31.45 29.17 12.94
CA SER A 386 -32.64 28.99 12.10
C SER A 386 -33.78 28.20 12.77
N VAL A 387 -33.49 27.50 13.88
CA VAL A 387 -34.48 26.72 14.66
C VAL A 387 -35.05 27.54 15.81
N ALA A 388 -34.43 28.68 16.16
CA ALA A 388 -34.83 29.54 17.27
C ALA A 388 -35.74 30.74 16.90
N VAL A 389 -36.39 30.72 15.72
CA VAL A 389 -37.34 31.78 15.27
C VAL A 389 -38.74 31.24 15.05
#